data_AF-A0A848U098-F1
#
_entry.id   AF-A0A848U098-F1
#
_cell.length_a   1.000
_cell.length_b   1.000
_cell.length_c   1.000
_cell.angle_alpha   90.00
_cell.angle_beta   90.00
_cell.angle_gamma   90.00
#
_symmetry.space_group_name_H-M   'P 1'
#
loop_
_entity.id
_entity.type
_entity.pdbx_description
1 polymer ?
#
loop_
_entity_poly.entity_id
_entity_poly.type
_entity_poly.pdbx_seq_one_letter_code
_entity_poly.pdbx_strand_id
1 'polypeptide(L)' 'MPKKKARNVIFILTDDHRFDYMGFTGKVPWLETPNMDKLASEGAYLPNAFVTTSLCSPSRASILTG' A
#
# COMPACT_ATOMS: atom_id res chain seq x y z
N MET A 1 6.62 -28.27 -21.41
CA MET A 1 6.90 -26.89 -20.95
C MET A 1 7.34 -26.95 -19.50
N PRO A 2 8.41 -26.27 -19.07
CA PRO A 2 8.77 -26.24 -17.66
C PRO A 2 7.61 -25.65 -16.86
N LYS A 3 7.27 -26.28 -15.71
CA LYS A 3 6.23 -25.77 -14.79
C LYS A 3 6.66 -24.37 -14.35
N LYS A 4 5.91 -23.34 -14.77
CA LYS A 4 6.14 -21.96 -14.34
C LYS A 4 6.04 -21.92 -12.80
N LYS A 5 7.12 -21.55 -12.13
CA LYS A 5 7.15 -21.42 -10.67
C LYS A 5 6.07 -20.41 -10.25
N ALA A 6 5.19 -20.82 -9.33
CA ALA A 6 4.19 -19.91 -8.77
C ALA A 6 4.88 -18.72 -8.10
N ARG A 7 4.35 -17.52 -8.30
CA ARG A 7 4.82 -16.33 -7.58
C ARG A 7 4.15 -16.29 -6.21
N ASN A 8 4.89 -15.79 -5.23
CA ASN A 8 4.33 -15.49 -3.92
C ASN A 8 3.71 -14.09 -3.94
N VAL A 9 2.62 -13.90 -3.20
CA VAL A 9 1.97 -12.60 -3.01
C VAL A 9 2.03 -12.27 -1.52
N ILE A 10 2.52 -11.08 -1.18
CA ILE A 10 2.52 -10.55 0.19
C ILE A 10 1.62 -9.31 0.16
N PHE A 11 0.58 -9.31 0.97
CA PHE A 11 -0.31 -8.17 1.15
C PHE A 11 0.02 -7.49 2.49
N ILE A 12 0.55 -6.26 2.41
CA ILE A 12 0.87 -5.43 3.58
C ILE A 12 -0.26 -4.42 3.74
N LEU A 13 -0.89 -4.42 4.91
CA LEU A 13 -1.95 -3.47 5.27
C LEU A 13 -1.54 -2.70 6.52
N THR A 14 -1.58 -1.38 6.43
CA THR A 14 -1.29 -0.44 7.53
C THR A 14 -2.60 0.09 8.11
N ASP A 15 -2.67 0.26 9.44
CA ASP A 15 -3.84 0.83 10.12
C ASP A 15 -3.70 2.36 10.25
N ASP A 16 -4.77 3.10 10.01
CA ASP A 16 -4.83 4.58 10.08
C ASP A 16 -3.77 5.36 9.27
N HIS A 17 -3.19 4.74 8.25
CA HIS A 17 -2.14 5.36 7.44
C HIS A 17 -2.72 6.39 6.47
N ARG A 18 -2.46 7.68 6.74
CA ARG A 18 -2.81 8.76 5.81
C ARG A 18 -2.11 8.61 4.46
N PHE A 19 -2.81 8.95 3.38
CA PHE A 19 -2.32 8.85 2.00
C PHE A 19 -1.06 9.68 1.72
N ASP A 20 -0.81 10.73 2.50
CA ASP A 20 0.31 11.67 2.33
C ASP A 20 1.50 11.39 3.26
N TYR A 21 1.39 10.42 4.17
CA TYR A 21 2.39 10.16 5.22
C TYR A 21 3.41 9.09 4.79
N MET A 22 4.07 9.30 3.65
CA MET A 22 5.19 8.49 3.15
C MET A 22 6.26 9.43 2.58
N GLY A 23 7.54 9.13 2.81
CA GLY A 23 8.68 9.98 2.44
C GLY A 23 8.68 10.38 0.96
N PHE A 24 8.42 9.44 0.06
CA PHE A 24 8.36 9.72 -1.39
C PHE A 24 7.27 10.71 -1.82
N THR A 25 6.26 11.00 -0.98
CA THR A 25 5.22 12.00 -1.31
C THR A 25 5.73 13.44 -1.16
N GLY A 26 6.82 13.64 -0.40
CA GLY A 26 7.37 14.96 -0.09
C GLY A 26 6.46 15.86 0.76
N LYS A 27 5.36 15.34 1.32
CA LYS A 27 4.38 16.15 2.08
C LYS A 27 4.79 16.43 3.52
N VAL A 28 5.61 15.55 4.10
CA VAL A 28 6.14 15.68 5.46
C VAL A 28 7.67 15.72 5.37
N PRO A 29 8.31 16.91 5.48
CA PRO A 29 9.72 17.10 5.10
C PRO A 29 10.73 16.24 5.85
N TRP A 30 10.41 15.82 7.07
CA TRP A 30 11.28 15.03 7.96
C TRP A 30 10.90 13.54 8.01
N LEU A 31 9.91 13.10 7.23
CA LEU A 31 9.44 11.72 7.27
C LEU A 31 10.34 10.82 6.42
N GLU A 32 10.97 9.85 7.08
CA GLU A 32 11.81 8.86 6.42
C GLU A 32 11.10 7.51 6.35
N THR A 33 10.81 7.02 5.14
CA THR A 33 10.19 5.70 4.93
C THR A 33 10.92 4.90 3.85
N PRO A 34 12.23 4.64 3.99
CA PRO A 34 13.08 4.16 2.91
C PRO A 34 12.59 2.85 2.25
N ASN A 35 11.96 1.95 3.03
CA ASN A 35 11.40 0.71 2.48
C ASN A 35 10.14 0.95 1.64
N MET A 36 9.27 1.89 2.03
CA MET A 36 8.09 2.24 1.24
C MET A 36 8.47 3.06 0.00
N ASP A 37 9.46 3.95 0.14
CA ASP A 37 10.01 4.74 -0.96
C ASP A 37 10.61 3.81 -2.03
N LYS A 38 11.33 2.76 -1.60
CA LYS A 38 11.83 1.70 -2.49
C LYS A 38 10.69 0.98 -3.22
N LEU A 39 9.65 0.55 -2.50
CA LEU A 39 8.47 -0.11 -3.10
C LEU A 39 7.77 0.79 -4.13
N ALA A 40 7.68 2.09 -3.88
CA ALA A 40 7.12 3.05 -4.82
C ALA A 40 8.00 3.20 -6.08
N SER A 41 9.33 3.26 -5.92
CA SER A 41 10.29 3.41 -7.02
C SER A 41 10.47 2.18 -7.90
N GLU A 42 10.33 0.97 -7.33
CA GLU A 42 10.49 -0.31 -8.04
C GLU A 42 9.14 -0.90 -8.51
N GLY A 43 8.03 -0.24 -8.16
CA GLY A 43 6.68 -0.74 -8.37
C GLY A 43 5.74 0.29 -9.00
N ALA A 44 4.47 0.24 -8.60
CA ALA A 44 3.45 1.16 -9.04
C ALA A 44 2.81 1.83 -7.82
N TYR A 45 2.77 3.17 -7.84
CA TYR A 45 2.06 3.98 -6.85
C TYR A 45 0.73 4.49 -7.42
N LEU A 46 -0.35 4.31 -6.67
CA LEU A 46 -1.69 4.75 -7.04
C LEU A 46 -2.07 5.97 -6.17
N PRO A 47 -1.87 7.22 -6.64
CA PRO A 47 -2.16 8.42 -5.84
C PRO A 47 -3.65 8.61 -5.54
N ASN A 48 -4.52 7.96 -6.32
CA ASN A 48 -5.98 8.04 -6.22
C ASN A 48 -6.58 6.69 -5.80
N ALA A 49 -5.99 6.03 -4.81
CA ALA A 49 -6.55 4.83 -4.19
C ALA A 49 -7.45 5.23 -3.00
N PHE A 50 -8.74 4.93 -3.08
CA PHE A 50 -9.73 5.32 -2.07
C PHE A 50 -10.21 4.12 -1.25
N VAL A 51 -10.50 4.36 0.02
CA VAL A 51 -11.22 3.41 0.87
C VAL A 51 -12.72 3.46 0.55
N THR A 52 -13.42 2.34 0.67
CA THR A 52 -14.89 2.30 0.56
C THR A 52 -15.57 3.00 1.73
N THR A 53 -14.93 2.96 2.90
CA THR A 53 -15.41 3.55 4.15
C THR A 53 -14.24 3.92 5.05
N SER A 54 -14.35 5.05 5.76
CA SER A 54 -13.32 5.59 6.66
C SER A 54 -13.36 4.96 8.05
N LEU A 55 -13.74 3.68 8.14
CA LEU A 55 -13.83 2.90 9.37
C LEU A 55 -13.05 1.59 9.21
N CYS A 56 -12.17 1.26 10.16
CA CYS A 56 -11.19 0.19 9.99
C CYS A 56 -11.85 -1.18 9.74
N SER A 57 -12.86 -1.57 10.54
CA SER A 57 -13.51 -2.87 10.39
C SER A 57 -14.22 -3.07 9.04
N PRO A 58 -15.14 -2.19 8.61
CA PRO A 58 -15.80 -2.37 7.32
C PRO A 58 -14.87 -2.11 6.13
N SER A 59 -13.81 -1.27 6.25
CA SER A 59 -12.78 -1.12 5.22
C SER A 59 -12.00 -2.42 4.98
N ARG A 60 -11.56 -3.07 6.07
CA ARG A 60 -10.89 -4.38 5.99
C ARG A 60 -11.80 -5.47 5.44
N ALA A 61 -13.08 -5.44 5.80
CA ALA A 61 -14.07 -6.36 5.24
C ALA A 61 -14.13 -6.23 3.71
N SER A 62 -14.28 -5.01 3.18
CA SER A 62 -14.29 -4.76 1.73
C SER A 62 -13.01 -5.24 1.03
N ILE A 63 -11.83 -5.11 1.65
CA ILE A 63 -10.57 -5.61 1.07
C ILE A 63 -10.59 -7.14 0.94
N LEU A 64 -11.10 -7.85 1.94
CA LEU A 64 -11.05 -9.31 2.02
C LEU A 64 -12.14 -9.99 1.19
N THR A 65 -13.30 -9.35 1.04
CA THR A 65 -14.46 -9.93 0.35
C THR A 65 -14.67 -9.42 -1.08
N GLY A 66 -14.02 -8.30 -1.44
CA GLY A 66 -14.48 -7.48 -2.57
C GLY A 66 -15.79 -6.76 -2.25
#